data_AF-A0A6A3LBF5-F1
#
_entry.id   AF-A0A6A3LBF5-F1
#
_cell.length_a   1.000
_cell.length_b   1.000
_cell.length_c   1.000
_cell.angle_alpha   90.00
_cell.angle_beta   90.00
_cell.angle_gamma   90.00
#
_symmetry.space_group_name_H-M   'P 1'
#
loop_
_entity.id
_entity.type
_entity.pdbx_description
1 polymer ?
#
loop_
_entity_poly.entity_id
_entity_poly.type
_entity_poly.pdbx_seq_one_letter_code
_entity_poly.pdbx_strand_id
1 'polypeptide(L)'
;MTRERLGEWIRERISTSDELLENEGEVDIHTKDAGGRALIMQLLRAYRKVSTNAGDCPPATALDVEHHIDTGNEAPIMLKRRRQAQTEDAIIDYNTEKMLKAGVIEEGNGAWDFPVVLVRKKDGEVRFCIDYRAPNKITKKDVYPLPRIDETLEAWGGYCSRL
;
A
#
# COMPACT_ATOMS: atom_id res chain seq x y z
N MET A 1 -26.38 6.94 -10.63
CA MET A 1 -26.86 6.27 -9.40
C MET A 1 -27.57 7.32 -8.56
N THR A 2 -28.84 7.14 -8.21
CA THR A 2 -29.60 8.15 -7.42
C THR A 2 -29.27 8.00 -5.93
N ARG A 3 -29.32 9.10 -5.16
CA ARG A 3 -29.05 9.12 -3.71
C ARG A 3 -29.91 8.11 -2.93
N GLU A 4 -31.14 7.90 -3.38
CA GLU A 4 -32.08 6.93 -2.80
C GLU A 4 -31.60 5.48 -2.95
N ARG A 5 -31.17 5.09 -4.16
CA ARG A 5 -30.62 3.75 -4.43
C ARG A 5 -29.33 3.49 -3.64
N LEU A 6 -28.54 4.53 -3.39
CA LEU A 6 -27.33 4.43 -2.57
C LEU A 6 -27.68 4.24 -1.08
N GLY A 7 -28.69 4.96 -0.58
CA GLY A 7 -29.18 4.80 0.79
C GLY A 7 -29.81 3.42 1.06
N GLU A 8 -30.56 2.87 0.10
CA GLU A 8 -31.05 1.49 0.16
C GLU A 8 -29.90 0.48 0.14
N TRP A 9 -28.95 0.64 -0.78
CA TRP A 9 -27.78 -0.25 -0.88
C TRP A 9 -26.97 -0.30 0.42
N ILE A 10 -26.74 0.84 1.09
CA ILE A 10 -26.04 0.87 2.37
C ILE A 10 -26.85 0.17 3.46
N ARG A 11 -28.16 0.41 3.56
CA ARG A 11 -29.00 -0.25 4.57
C ARG A 11 -29.09 -1.77 4.39
N GLU A 12 -29.09 -2.25 3.16
CA GLU A 12 -29.25 -3.68 2.85
C GLU A 12 -27.93 -4.48 2.94
N ARG A 13 -26.81 -3.91 2.46
CA ARG A 13 -25.54 -4.65 2.35
C ARG A 13 -24.54 -4.37 3.46
N ILE A 14 -24.73 -3.27 4.18
CA ILE A 14 -23.78 -2.85 5.21
C ILE A 14 -24.44 -3.03 6.56
N SER A 15 -23.97 -4.01 7.33
CA SER A 15 -24.27 -4.10 8.76
C SER A 15 -23.81 -2.80 9.40
N THR A 16 -24.77 -1.93 9.73
CA THR A 16 -24.49 -0.62 10.30
C THR A 16 -24.04 -0.85 11.73
N SER A 17 -22.74 -1.02 11.91
CA SER A 17 -22.12 -0.96 13.23
C SER A 17 -22.26 0.47 13.72
N ASP A 18 -22.94 0.65 14.85
CA ASP A 18 -23.10 1.96 15.51
C ASP A 18 -21.87 2.34 16.36
N GLU A 19 -20.87 1.44 16.40
CA GLU A 19 -19.58 1.71 17.04
C GLU A 19 -18.83 2.81 16.30
N LEU A 20 -18.50 3.87 17.04
CA LEU A 20 -17.77 5.03 16.55
C LEU A 20 -16.31 4.66 16.21
N LEU A 21 -15.74 5.33 15.21
CA LEU A 21 -14.30 5.30 14.98
C LEU A 21 -13.58 6.12 16.06
N GLU A 22 -12.37 5.70 16.41
CA GLU A 22 -11.56 6.34 17.46
C GLU A 22 -11.26 7.82 17.17
N ASN A 23 -11.24 8.22 15.89
CA ASN A 23 -10.88 9.54 15.41
C ASN A 23 -11.95 10.23 14.53
N GLU A 24 -13.25 9.93 14.71
CA GLU A 24 -14.32 10.55 13.88
C GLU A 24 -14.30 12.09 13.89
N GLY A 25 -13.84 12.71 14.99
CA GLY A 25 -13.76 14.17 15.14
C GLY A 25 -12.72 14.84 14.25
N GLU A 26 -11.71 14.10 13.78
CA GLU A 26 -10.62 14.61 12.94
C GLU A 26 -10.88 14.37 11.45
N VAL A 27 -11.92 13.61 11.09
CA VAL A 27 -12.21 13.26 9.70
C VAL A 27 -12.72 14.50 8.95
N ASP A 28 -11.88 15.05 8.08
CA ASP A 28 -12.26 16.12 7.16
C ASP A 28 -12.82 15.53 5.86
N ILE A 29 -14.15 15.59 5.73
CA ILE A 29 -14.88 15.04 4.59
C ILE A 29 -15.02 16.09 3.46
N HIS A 30 -14.57 17.34 3.69
CA HIS A 30 -14.62 18.46 2.74
C HIS A 30 -15.97 18.65 1.98
N THR A 31 -17.07 18.06 2.48
CA THR A 31 -18.41 18.16 1.91
C THR A 31 -19.25 19.13 2.73
N LYS A 32 -19.98 20.00 2.03
CA LYS A 32 -20.93 20.94 2.67
C LYS A 32 -22.32 20.32 2.87
N ASP A 33 -22.58 19.15 2.28
CA ASP A 33 -23.86 18.45 2.34
C ASP A 33 -23.93 17.55 3.57
N ALA A 34 -24.85 17.85 4.50
CA ALA A 34 -25.03 17.10 5.73
C ALA A 34 -25.43 15.64 5.48
N GLY A 35 -26.23 15.38 4.42
CA GLY A 35 -26.62 14.03 4.02
C GLY A 35 -25.42 13.21 3.51
N GLY A 36 -24.57 13.81 2.68
CA GLY A 36 -23.32 13.21 2.21
C GLY A 36 -22.34 12.89 3.33
N ARG A 37 -22.21 13.79 4.33
CA ARG A 37 -21.34 13.56 5.50
C ARG A 37 -21.79 12.33 6.30
N ALA A 38 -23.09 12.22 6.59
CA ALA A 38 -23.65 11.08 7.32
C ALA A 38 -23.41 9.75 6.60
N LEU A 39 -23.57 9.76 5.27
CA LEU A 39 -23.35 8.58 4.43
C LEU A 39 -21.90 8.08 4.49
N ILE A 40 -20.96 9.00 4.38
CA ILE A 40 -19.52 8.69 4.40
C ILE A 40 -19.13 8.15 5.78
N MET A 41 -19.65 8.74 6.86
CA MET A 41 -19.41 8.22 8.21
C MET A 41 -19.95 6.80 8.38
N GLN A 42 -21.15 6.51 7.88
CA GLN A 42 -21.73 5.16 7.93
C GLN A 42 -20.86 4.14 7.18
N LEU A 43 -20.30 4.53 6.03
CA LEU A 43 -19.38 3.69 5.25
C LEU A 43 -18.06 3.45 6.00
N LEU A 44 -17.47 4.49 6.60
CA LEU A 44 -16.22 4.37 7.35
C LEU A 44 -16.39 3.46 8.58
N ARG A 45 -17.52 3.57 9.31
CA ARG A 45 -17.83 2.67 10.44
C ARG A 45 -17.91 1.21 10.00
N ALA A 46 -18.57 0.97 8.88
CA ALA A 46 -18.70 -0.38 8.33
C ALA A 46 -17.39 -0.99 7.85
N TYR A 47 -16.54 -0.20 7.20
CA TYR A 47 -15.25 -0.62 6.68
C TYR A 47 -14.09 -0.27 7.61
N ARG A 48 -14.35 -0.14 8.92
CA ARG A 48 -13.36 0.28 9.93
C ARG A 48 -12.04 -0.48 9.85
N LYS A 49 -12.10 -1.79 9.57
CA LYS A 49 -10.93 -2.68 9.50
C LYS A 49 -9.96 -2.33 8.35
N VAL A 50 -10.47 -1.70 7.29
CA VAL A 50 -9.67 -1.33 6.11
C VAL A 50 -9.22 0.12 6.20
N SER A 51 -9.97 0.97 6.90
CA SER A 51 -9.67 2.40 7.06
C SER A 51 -8.67 2.70 8.18
N THR A 52 -8.40 1.76 9.09
CA THR A 52 -7.39 1.92 10.14
C THR A 52 -5.99 1.91 9.56
N ASN A 53 -5.15 2.86 10.00
CA ASN A 53 -3.74 2.86 9.65
C ASN A 53 -3.04 1.69 10.37
N ALA A 54 -2.72 0.63 9.63
CA ALA A 54 -2.02 -0.55 10.14
C ALA A 54 -0.51 -0.33 10.35
N GLY A 55 -0.02 0.91 10.21
CA GLY A 55 1.40 1.25 10.34
C GLY A 55 2.22 0.89 9.10
N ASP A 56 3.54 0.86 9.26
CA ASP A 56 4.49 0.75 8.14
C ASP A 56 4.59 -0.67 7.54
N CYS A 57 3.99 -1.66 8.18
CA CYS A 57 4.02 -3.06 7.75
C CYS A 57 2.58 -3.55 7.56
N PRO A 58 2.00 -3.44 6.35
CA PRO A 58 0.66 -3.91 6.11
C PRO A 58 0.57 -5.43 6.35
N PRO A 59 -0.57 -5.93 6.83
CA PRO A 59 -0.74 -7.36 7.04
C PRO A 59 -0.63 -8.12 5.73
N ALA A 60 -0.19 -9.38 5.81
CA ALA A 60 -0.17 -10.29 4.67
C ALA A 60 -1.56 -10.36 4.01
N THR A 61 -1.58 -10.43 2.68
CA THR A 61 -2.83 -10.49 1.92
C THR A 61 -3.54 -11.81 2.24
N ALA A 62 -4.86 -11.78 2.44
CA ALA A 62 -5.67 -12.98 2.69
C ALA A 62 -5.97 -13.80 1.42
N LEU A 63 -5.50 -13.33 0.25
CA LEU A 63 -5.65 -13.97 -1.04
C LEU A 63 -4.44 -14.87 -1.27
N ASP A 64 -4.71 -16.05 -1.81
CA ASP A 64 -3.69 -17.02 -2.22
C ASP A 64 -3.12 -16.62 -3.60
N VAL A 65 -2.43 -15.47 -3.62
CA VAL A 65 -1.79 -14.92 -4.82
C VAL A 65 -0.36 -14.56 -4.44
N GLU A 66 0.59 -15.18 -5.13
CA GLU A 66 2.02 -14.96 -4.93
C GLU A 66 2.60 -14.11 -6.06
N HIS A 67 3.59 -13.29 -5.71
CA HIS A 67 4.38 -12.57 -6.71
C HIS A 67 5.56 -13.42 -7.16
N HIS A 68 5.48 -14.00 -8.35
CA HIS A 68 6.58 -14.75 -8.94
C HIS A 68 7.54 -13.83 -9.71
N ILE A 69 8.84 -13.92 -9.41
CA ILE A 69 9.91 -13.17 -10.08
C ILE A 69 10.66 -14.11 -11.03
N ASP A 70 10.39 -14.02 -12.33
CA ASP A 70 11.09 -14.82 -13.36
C ASP A 70 12.47 -14.22 -13.67
N THR A 71 13.53 -14.86 -13.17
CA THR A 71 14.94 -14.53 -13.45
C THR A 71 15.55 -15.35 -14.58
N GLY A 72 14.76 -16.19 -15.26
CA GLY A 72 15.23 -17.08 -16.32
C GLY A 72 16.26 -18.11 -15.83
N ASN A 73 17.32 -18.30 -16.61
CA ASN A 73 18.42 -19.25 -16.31
C ASN A 73 19.69 -18.52 -15.80
N GLU A 74 19.54 -17.30 -15.30
CA GLU A 74 20.67 -16.50 -14.84
C GLU A 74 21.23 -17.01 -13.51
N ALA A 75 22.55 -16.89 -13.35
CA ALA A 75 23.21 -17.26 -12.11
C ALA A 75 22.81 -16.32 -10.95
N PRO A 76 22.78 -16.82 -9.69
CA PRO A 76 22.50 -15.98 -8.54
C PRO A 76 23.44 -14.79 -8.42
N ILE A 77 22.87 -13.63 -8.11
CA ILE A 77 23.61 -12.39 -7.91
C ILE A 77 23.80 -12.19 -6.40
N MET A 78 25.05 -12.20 -5.95
CA MET A 78 25.43 -11.88 -4.57
C MET A 78 26.21 -10.56 -4.55
N LEU A 79 25.57 -9.49 -4.07
CA LEU A 79 26.17 -8.17 -3.93
C LEU A 79 26.57 -7.92 -2.48
N LYS A 80 27.82 -7.48 -2.29
CA LYS A 80 28.35 -7.17 -0.96
C LYS A 80 27.58 -6.01 -0.30
N ARG A 81 27.28 -6.16 1.00
CA ARG A 81 26.79 -5.06 1.87
C ARG A 81 27.67 -3.81 1.74
N ARG A 82 27.04 -2.65 1.60
CA ARG A 82 27.73 -1.36 1.58
C ARG A 82 28.24 -0.99 2.97
N ARG A 83 29.35 -0.26 3.02
CA ARG A 83 29.80 0.37 4.26
C ARG A 83 28.84 1.51 4.60
N GLN A 84 28.27 1.47 5.80
CA GLN A 84 27.37 2.50 6.33
C GLN A 84 28.02 3.11 7.58
N ALA A 85 27.58 4.30 7.97
CA ALA A 85 27.97 4.88 9.25
C ALA A 85 27.30 4.11 10.40
N GLN A 86 27.86 4.18 11.61
CA GLN A 86 27.28 3.48 12.78
C GLN A 86 25.83 3.91 13.08
N THR A 87 25.51 5.19 12.87
CA THR A 87 24.15 5.71 13.03
C THR A 87 23.18 5.14 12.00
N GLU A 88 23.67 4.82 10.80
CA GLU A 88 22.91 4.22 9.72
C GLU A 88 22.69 2.73 9.95
N ASP A 89 23.71 2.03 10.46
CA ASP A 89 23.59 0.62 10.86
C ASP A 89 22.53 0.43 11.94
N ALA A 90 22.48 1.31 12.95
CA ALA A 90 21.43 1.26 13.97
C ALA A 90 20.01 1.39 13.39
N ILE A 91 19.84 2.21 12.35
CA ILE A 91 18.56 2.36 11.64
C ILE A 91 18.23 1.09 10.86
N ILE A 92 19.22 0.49 10.19
CA ILE A 92 19.06 -0.75 9.44
C ILE A 92 18.62 -1.89 10.37
N ASP A 93 19.29 -2.04 11.51
CA ASP A 93 19.01 -3.11 12.48
C ASP A 93 17.61 -2.95 13.08
N TYR A 94 17.24 -1.72 13.46
CA TYR A 94 15.90 -1.42 13.98
C TYR A 94 14.79 -1.76 12.98
N ASN A 95 14.95 -1.36 11.70
CA ASN A 95 13.96 -1.67 10.67
C ASN A 95 13.88 -3.18 10.38
N THR A 96 15.03 -3.86 10.38
CA THR A 96 15.09 -5.31 10.16
C THR A 96 14.35 -6.06 11.27
N GLU A 97 14.60 -5.72 12.53
CA GLU A 97 13.91 -6.33 13.67
C GLU A 97 12.40 -6.05 13.64
N LYS A 98 11.99 -4.82 13.28
CA LYS A 98 10.58 -4.46 13.12
C LYS A 98 9.90 -5.31 12.03
N MET A 99 10.53 -5.48 10.87
CA MET A 99 9.99 -6.28 9.77
C MET A 99 9.96 -7.78 10.09
N LEU A 100 10.96 -8.30 10.81
CA LEU A 100 10.96 -9.68 11.31
C LEU A 100 9.80 -9.91 12.28
N LYS A 101 9.57 -9.00 13.24
CA LYS A 101 8.43 -9.06 14.16
C LYS A 101 7.09 -8.95 13.46
N ALA A 102 7.02 -8.17 12.39
CA ALA A 102 5.81 -8.02 11.57
C ALA A 102 5.59 -9.20 10.62
N GLY A 103 6.54 -10.14 10.48
CA GLY A 103 6.45 -11.27 9.55
C GLY A 103 6.55 -10.88 8.08
N VAL A 104 7.10 -9.68 7.77
CA VAL A 104 7.29 -9.20 6.39
C VAL A 104 8.53 -9.83 5.76
N ILE A 105 9.54 -10.15 6.56
CA ILE A 105 10.78 -10.82 6.15
C ILE A 105 11.05 -12.02 7.05
N GLU A 106 11.87 -12.95 6.55
CA GLU A 106 12.35 -14.12 7.29
C GLU A 106 13.86 -14.31 7.11
N GLU A 107 14.46 -15.11 7.99
CA GLU A 107 15.87 -15.48 7.86
C GLU A 107 16.03 -16.49 6.70
N GLY A 108 16.69 -16.05 5.63
CA GLY A 108 16.98 -16.88 4.47
C GLY A 108 18.47 -17.23 4.35
N ASN A 109 18.78 -18.44 3.88
CA ASN A 109 20.11 -18.82 3.43
C ASN A 109 20.09 -19.05 1.92
N GLY A 110 20.31 -17.98 1.16
CA GLY A 110 20.19 -17.98 -0.31
C GLY A 110 21.50 -17.59 -0.99
N ALA A 111 21.67 -18.03 -2.24
CA ALA A 111 22.77 -17.59 -3.10
C ALA A 111 22.57 -16.16 -3.66
N TRP A 112 21.44 -15.52 -3.35
CA TRP A 112 21.08 -14.17 -3.74
C TRP A 112 21.25 -13.23 -2.55
N ASP A 113 21.94 -12.10 -2.75
CA ASP A 113 22.14 -11.07 -1.72
C ASP A 113 22.18 -9.68 -2.34
N PHE A 114 21.53 -8.71 -1.69
CA PHE A 114 21.37 -7.35 -2.20
C PHE A 114 21.59 -6.32 -1.07
N PRO A 115 22.38 -5.26 -1.30
CA PRO A 115 22.70 -4.31 -0.26
C PRO A 115 21.52 -3.39 0.07
N VAL A 116 21.39 -3.06 1.35
CA VAL A 116 20.48 -2.02 1.86
C VAL A 116 21.02 -0.62 1.55
N VAL A 117 20.09 0.29 1.25
CA VAL A 117 20.30 1.70 0.95
C VAL A 117 19.36 2.52 1.81
N LEU A 118 19.91 3.51 2.49
CA LEU A 118 19.14 4.50 3.23
C LEU A 118 18.96 5.75 2.39
N VAL A 119 17.71 6.19 2.23
CA VAL A 119 17.38 7.40 1.46
C VAL A 119 16.73 8.42 2.38
N ARG A 120 17.35 9.58 2.53
CA ARG A 120 16.80 10.69 3.31
C ARG A 120 15.71 11.40 2.49
N LYS A 121 14.51 11.51 3.07
CA LYS A 121 13.42 12.33 2.56
C LYS A 121 13.65 13.81 2.89
N LYS A 122 12.86 14.68 2.25
CA LYS A 122 12.89 16.14 2.49
C LYS A 122 12.40 16.53 3.89
N ASP A 123 11.52 15.72 4.48
CA ASP A 123 10.98 15.87 5.84
C ASP A 123 11.99 15.43 6.93
N GLY A 124 13.16 14.90 6.55
CA GLY A 124 14.18 14.40 7.47
C GLY A 124 14.06 12.91 7.81
N GLU A 125 12.98 12.24 7.39
CA GLU A 125 12.79 10.80 7.59
C GLU A 125 13.73 9.99 6.69
N VAL A 126 14.12 8.79 7.15
CA VAL A 126 14.98 7.88 6.40
C VAL A 126 14.17 6.69 5.91
N ARG A 127 14.18 6.44 4.60
CA ARG A 127 13.61 5.23 4.00
C ARG A 127 14.66 4.11 3.99
N PHE A 128 14.27 2.97 4.54
CA PHE A 128 14.96 1.69 4.35
C PHE A 128 14.61 1.14 2.97
N CYS A 129 15.59 0.93 2.10
CA CYS A 129 15.39 0.42 0.74
C CYS A 129 16.41 -0.68 0.41
N ILE A 130 16.04 -1.64 -0.43
CA ILE A 130 16.96 -2.66 -0.94
C ILE A 130 17.30 -2.33 -2.40
N ASP A 131 18.58 -2.44 -2.77
CA ASP A 131 19.06 -2.12 -4.12
C ASP A 131 18.80 -3.26 -5.11
N TYR A 132 17.58 -3.32 -5.64
CA TYR A 132 17.18 -4.32 -6.64
C TYR A 132 17.60 -3.97 -8.09
N ARG A 133 18.51 -3.01 -8.31
CA ARG A 133 18.89 -2.62 -9.68
C ARG A 133 19.56 -3.74 -10.48
N ALA A 134 20.29 -4.63 -9.81
CA ALA A 134 20.91 -5.79 -10.46
C ALA A 134 19.88 -6.86 -10.85
N PRO A 135 19.03 -7.37 -9.93
CA PRO A 135 18.02 -8.35 -10.30
C PRO A 135 16.99 -7.79 -11.29
N ASN A 136 16.56 -6.52 -11.14
CA ASN A 136 15.59 -5.92 -12.07
C ASN A 136 16.06 -5.83 -13.54
N LYS A 137 17.36 -5.98 -13.81
CA LYS A 137 17.89 -6.03 -15.19
C LYS A 137 17.75 -7.40 -15.83
N ILE A 138 17.77 -8.46 -15.02
CA ILE A 138 17.66 -9.85 -15.49
C ILE A 138 16.23 -10.37 -15.41
N THR A 139 15.39 -9.79 -14.53
CA THR A 139 13.99 -10.17 -14.40
C THR A 139 13.24 -9.93 -15.70
N LYS A 140 12.52 -10.95 -16.19
CA LYS A 140 11.62 -10.79 -17.31
C LYS A 140 10.44 -9.92 -16.87
N LYS A 141 10.21 -8.84 -17.60
CA LYS A 141 9.13 -7.90 -17.29
C LYS A 141 7.80 -8.53 -17.69
N ASP A 142 6.93 -8.72 -16.71
CA ASP A 142 5.54 -9.01 -16.96
C ASP A 142 4.86 -7.75 -17.51
N VAL A 143 4.40 -7.79 -18.76
CA VAL A 143 3.75 -6.64 -19.40
C VAL A 143 2.25 -6.80 -19.17
N TYR A 144 1.79 -6.31 -18.02
CA TYR A 144 0.37 -6.12 -17.81
C TYR A 144 -0.08 -4.81 -18.50
N PRO A 145 -1.03 -4.85 -19.45
CA PRO A 145 -1.49 -3.66 -20.13
C PRO A 145 -2.29 -2.80 -19.15
N LEU A 146 -1.66 -1.78 -18.59
CA LEU A 146 -2.36 -0.74 -17.86
C LEU A 146 -3.01 0.21 -18.90
N PRO A 147 -4.33 0.42 -18.84
CA PRO A 147 -5.01 1.35 -19.74
C PRO A 147 -4.43 2.75 -19.57
N ARG A 148 -4.47 3.55 -20.63
CA ARG A 148 -4.06 4.95 -20.51
C ARG A 148 -5.01 5.68 -19.57
N ILE A 149 -4.50 6.74 -18.94
CA ILE A 149 -5.33 7.61 -18.09
C ILE A 149 -6.52 8.14 -18.90
N ASP A 150 -6.29 8.58 -20.14
CA ASP A 150 -7.34 9.08 -21.04
C ASP A 150 -8.43 8.03 -21.30
N GLU A 151 -8.05 6.80 -21.60
CA GLU A 151 -8.96 5.66 -21.84
C GLU A 151 -9.77 5.33 -20.57
N THR A 152 -9.12 5.39 -19.41
CA THR A 152 -9.77 5.16 -18.11
C THR A 152 -10.79 6.26 -17.80
N LEU A 153 -10.46 7.52 -18.11
CA LEU A 153 -11.34 8.68 -17.92
C LEU A 153 -12.51 8.70 -18.93
N GLU A 154 -12.28 8.27 -20.17
CA GLU A 154 -13.33 8.15 -21.19
C GLU A 154 -14.30 7.00 -20.86
N ALA A 155 -13.79 5.86 -20.37
CA ALA A 155 -14.60 4.76 -19.86
C ALA A 155 -15.46 5.16 -18.65
N TRP A 156 -15.03 6.17 -17.89
CA TRP A 156 -15.83 6.82 -16.83
C TRP A 156 -16.95 7.74 -17.34
N GLY A 157 -17.09 7.86 -18.68
CA GLY A 157 -18.11 8.56 -19.46
C GLY A 157 -19.29 9.20 -18.71
N GLY A 158 -19.32 10.54 -18.66
CA GLY A 158 -20.57 11.30 -18.68
C GLY A 158 -20.87 12.30 -17.56
N TYR A 159 -20.01 12.47 -16.54
CA TYR A 159 -20.28 13.44 -15.45
C TYR A 159 -19.63 14.83 -15.63
N CYS A 160 -18.78 15.00 -16.64
CA CYS A 160 -18.12 16.27 -16.95
C CYS A 160 -18.40 16.70 -18.40
N SER A 161 -19.67 16.91 -18.73
CA SER A 161 -20.09 17.55 -19.98
C SER A 161 -21.23 18.52 -19.70
N ARG A 162 -20.92 19.57 -18.94
CA ARG A 162 -21.63 20.86 -18.92
C ARG A 162 -20.80 21.86 -18.09
N LEU A 163 -19.77 22.42 -18.72
CA LEU A 163 -19.30 23.78 -18.43
C LEU A 163 -19.73 24.66 -19.60
#